data_AF-A0AAJ0EYK8-F1
#
_entry.id   AF-A0AAJ0EYK8-F1
#
_cell.length_a   1.000
_cell.length_b   1.000
_cell.length_c   1.000
_cell.angle_alpha   90.00
_cell.angle_beta   90.00
_cell.angle_gamma   90.00
#
_symmetry.space_group_name_H-M   'P 1'
#
loop_
_entity.id
_entity.type
_entity.pdbx_description
1 polymer ?
#
loop_
_entity_poly.entity_id
_entity_poly.type
_entity_poly.pdbx_seq_one_letter_code
_entity_poly.pdbx_strand_id
1 'polypeptide(L)'
;MTETWGKPPPRCGLCQWTSAQSIDKVEKGIRQSGTQDEPFHKLVKNSAYYSRFQTKYKRRRSGKTDYYARKRLITQAKNKYGAPKYRLVVRFTNRDIIMQIVTSELTGDKVFVAAYAHELPAYGITHGLTNWAAAYATGLLIARRALSKLGLDKTFTGVEEADGEFTLTEAAETDDGERRPFKANLDVGLHRTSTGARVFGAMKGASDGGILVPHSEKRFPGYDMESKELDAETLKNYIFGQHVAEYMETLADDDEERYKSQFQQYIDDDVEADGLEELYTEAHAAIREDPWKKEESENKKTKEEWKAESKKYKTKRLTKEEKEQKVKERIAAYRAE
;
A
#
# COMPACT_ATOMS: atom_id res chain seq x y z
N MET A 1 38.89 -41.83 10.65
CA MET A 1 37.67 -41.36 11.34
C MET A 1 37.14 -40.18 10.57
N THR A 2 36.16 -40.42 9.70
CA THR A 2 35.50 -39.40 8.89
C THR A 2 34.05 -39.83 8.71
N GLU A 3 33.17 -39.36 9.58
CA GLU A 3 31.72 -39.50 9.44
C GLU A 3 31.19 -38.29 8.65
N THR A 4 30.55 -38.57 7.53
CA THR A 4 29.87 -37.61 6.67
C THR A 4 28.39 -37.53 7.03
N TRP A 5 27.91 -36.30 7.15
CA TRP A 5 26.53 -35.94 7.45
C TRP A 5 25.59 -36.24 6.26
N GLY A 6 24.38 -36.74 6.59
CA GLY A 6 23.39 -37.25 5.66
C GLY A 6 22.66 -36.21 4.79
N LYS A 7 22.20 -36.68 3.62
CA LYS A 7 21.29 -36.00 2.69
C LYS A 7 19.91 -36.68 2.69
N PRO A 8 18.82 -35.95 2.36
CA PRO A 8 17.42 -36.43 2.47
C PRO A 8 16.97 -37.26 1.24
N PRO A 9 15.97 -38.16 1.39
CA PRO A 9 15.46 -38.96 0.27
C PRO A 9 14.36 -38.24 -0.56
N PRO A 10 14.21 -38.61 -1.85
CA PRO A 10 13.35 -37.93 -2.83
C PRO A 10 11.92 -38.50 -2.91
N ARG A 11 11.05 -37.74 -3.58
CA ARG A 11 9.63 -38.04 -3.87
C ARG A 11 9.49 -39.18 -4.89
N CYS A 12 8.45 -39.99 -4.74
CA CYS A 12 7.95 -40.91 -5.77
C CYS A 12 6.49 -40.55 -6.12
N GLY A 13 6.17 -40.58 -7.41
CA GLY A 13 4.84 -40.33 -7.95
C GLY A 13 4.34 -41.50 -8.81
N LEU A 14 3.04 -41.42 -9.07
CA LEU A 14 2.25 -42.07 -10.13
C LEU A 14 1.81 -43.55 -10.00
N CYS A 15 0.49 -43.69 -9.81
CA CYS A 15 -0.49 -44.54 -10.50
C CYS A 15 -0.01 -45.71 -11.37
N GLN A 16 -0.61 -46.90 -11.15
CA GLN A 16 -1.31 -47.69 -12.19
C GLN A 16 -2.16 -48.85 -11.61
N TRP A 17 -3.45 -48.84 -11.96
CA TRP A 17 -4.40 -49.91 -12.34
C TRP A 17 -4.20 -51.39 -11.95
N THR A 18 -5.29 -52.04 -11.49
CA THR A 18 -5.91 -53.32 -11.96
C THR A 18 -6.95 -53.82 -10.91
N SER A 19 -8.26 -53.73 -11.17
CA SER A 19 -9.16 -54.73 -11.80
C SER A 19 -9.37 -56.04 -11.02
N ALA A 20 -10.56 -56.22 -10.44
CA ALA A 20 -11.22 -57.53 -10.32
C ALA A 20 -12.72 -57.34 -10.00
N GLN A 21 -13.57 -57.79 -10.92
CA GLN A 21 -15.01 -57.99 -10.74
C GLN A 21 -15.29 -59.33 -10.04
N SER A 22 -16.54 -59.49 -9.58
CA SER A 22 -17.28 -60.76 -9.36
C SER A 22 -17.06 -61.40 -7.96
N ILE A 23 -18.02 -61.92 -7.19
CA ILE A 23 -19.41 -62.38 -7.41
C ILE A 23 -20.18 -62.44 -6.06
N ASP A 24 -21.46 -62.05 -6.13
CA ASP A 24 -22.68 -62.44 -5.39
C ASP A 24 -22.81 -62.74 -3.87
N LYS A 25 -23.84 -62.03 -3.34
CA LYS A 25 -24.96 -62.43 -2.45
C LYS A 25 -24.66 -63.02 -1.07
N VAL A 26 -25.11 -62.32 -0.03
CA VAL A 26 -26.10 -62.85 0.95
C VAL A 26 -26.98 -61.69 1.49
N GLU A 27 -28.27 -61.83 1.18
CA GLU A 27 -29.49 -61.50 1.92
C GLU A 27 -29.86 -60.09 2.41
N LYS A 28 -31.10 -59.77 2.03
CA LYS A 28 -31.92 -58.60 2.33
C LYS A 28 -32.24 -58.52 3.83
N GLY A 29 -31.92 -57.38 4.42
CA GLY A 29 -32.58 -56.84 5.61
C GLY A 29 -33.12 -55.45 5.30
N ILE A 30 -34.40 -55.37 4.95
CA ILE A 30 -35.12 -54.10 4.80
C ILE A 30 -35.17 -53.41 6.17
N ARG A 31 -34.41 -52.32 6.35
CA ARG A 31 -34.68 -51.32 7.38
C ARG A 31 -34.89 -49.96 6.72
N GLN A 32 -36.18 -49.67 6.58
CA GLN A 32 -36.83 -48.36 6.64
C GLN A 32 -36.03 -47.16 6.08
N SER A 33 -36.45 -46.79 4.87
CA SER A 33 -36.47 -45.43 4.35
C SER A 33 -36.75 -44.37 5.42
N GLY A 34 -35.88 -43.35 5.51
CA GLY A 34 -36.22 -42.12 6.22
C GLY A 34 -35.08 -41.43 6.95
N THR A 35 -33.92 -41.24 6.32
CA THR A 35 -33.00 -40.17 6.72
C THR A 35 -32.58 -39.46 5.46
N GLN A 36 -33.00 -38.21 5.31
CA GLN A 36 -32.50 -37.32 4.28
C GLN A 36 -30.96 -37.35 4.33
N ASP A 37 -30.33 -37.56 3.18
CA ASP A 37 -28.89 -37.32 2.98
C ASP A 37 -28.61 -35.83 3.20
N GLU A 38 -28.55 -35.39 4.46
CA GLU A 38 -27.88 -34.15 4.79
C GLU A 38 -26.39 -34.36 4.49
N PRO A 39 -25.74 -33.47 3.70
CA PRO A 39 -24.32 -33.62 3.42
C PRO A 39 -23.57 -33.56 4.76
N PHE A 40 -22.96 -34.67 5.17
CA PHE A 40 -22.13 -34.76 6.37
C PHE A 40 -21.01 -33.71 6.29
N HIS A 41 -21.23 -32.53 6.88
CA HIS A 41 -20.21 -31.51 6.99
C HIS A 41 -19.27 -31.89 8.15
N LYS A 42 -18.06 -32.37 7.82
CA LYS A 42 -17.02 -32.65 8.82
C LYS A 42 -16.83 -31.43 9.74
N LEU A 43 -17.12 -31.59 11.03
CA LEU A 43 -17.03 -30.50 12.01
C LEU A 43 -15.55 -30.14 12.28
N VAL A 44 -15.02 -29.13 11.58
CA VAL A 44 -13.61 -28.72 11.69
C VAL A 44 -13.31 -27.89 12.94
N LYS A 45 -14.30 -27.10 13.42
CA LYS A 45 -14.13 -26.20 14.57
C LYS A 45 -15.17 -26.51 15.64
N ASN A 46 -14.73 -27.04 16.78
CA ASN A 46 -15.57 -27.40 17.91
C ASN A 46 -15.42 -26.39 19.08
N SER A 47 -16.23 -26.56 20.13
CA SER A 47 -16.14 -25.74 21.36
C SER A 47 -14.75 -25.77 21.98
N ALA A 48 -14.11 -26.95 22.00
CA ALA A 48 -12.75 -27.15 22.49
C ALA A 48 -11.72 -26.33 21.69
N TYR A 49 -11.86 -26.23 20.37
CA TYR A 49 -11.02 -25.42 19.49
C TYR A 49 -11.13 -23.93 19.87
N TYR A 50 -12.34 -23.40 19.97
CA TYR A 50 -12.54 -21.97 20.28
C TYR A 50 -12.09 -21.62 21.70
N SER A 51 -12.25 -22.53 22.66
CA SER A 51 -11.74 -22.35 24.03
C SER A 51 -10.22 -22.14 24.08
N ARG A 52 -9.49 -22.78 23.16
CA ARG A 52 -8.01 -22.69 23.07
C ARG A 52 -7.52 -21.73 21.99
N PHE A 53 -8.41 -21.13 21.20
CA PHE A 53 -8.03 -20.32 20.06
C PHE A 53 -7.55 -18.94 20.49
N GLN A 54 -6.23 -18.73 20.48
CA GLN A 54 -5.64 -17.42 20.76
C GLN A 54 -5.69 -16.52 19.52
N THR A 55 -6.54 -15.48 19.58
CA THR A 55 -6.63 -14.50 18.49
C THR A 55 -5.33 -13.68 18.36
N LYS A 56 -4.84 -13.52 17.14
CA LYS A 56 -3.76 -12.56 16.84
C LYS A 56 -4.25 -11.11 16.99
N TYR A 57 -3.30 -10.18 17.06
CA TYR A 57 -3.60 -8.74 17.13
C TYR A 57 -4.57 -8.28 16.03
N LYS A 58 -5.41 -7.28 16.34
CA LYS A 58 -6.48 -6.79 15.45
C LYS A 58 -5.99 -6.50 14.02
N ARG A 59 -4.86 -5.78 13.87
CA ARG A 59 -4.32 -5.43 12.54
C ARG A 59 -3.68 -6.60 11.80
N ARG A 60 -3.26 -7.65 12.52
CA ARG A 60 -2.78 -8.91 11.92
C ARG A 60 -3.96 -9.74 11.41
N ARG A 61 -5.07 -9.78 12.16
CA ARG A 61 -6.33 -10.41 11.72
C ARG A 61 -6.92 -9.74 10.47
N SER A 62 -6.81 -8.42 10.37
CA SER A 62 -7.22 -7.69 9.16
C SER A 62 -6.18 -7.69 8.04
N GLY A 63 -5.02 -8.35 8.23
CA GLY A 63 -3.96 -8.40 7.22
C GLY A 63 -3.38 -7.03 6.82
N LYS A 64 -3.37 -6.03 7.72
CA LYS A 64 -2.93 -4.66 7.40
C LYS A 64 -1.53 -4.30 7.90
N THR A 65 -0.94 -5.12 8.75
CA THR A 65 0.32 -4.78 9.42
C THR A 65 1.13 -6.02 9.73
N ASP A 66 2.39 -6.00 9.28
CA ASP A 66 3.42 -6.85 9.84
C ASP A 66 3.99 -6.23 11.12
N TYR A 67 3.73 -6.88 12.24
CA TYR A 67 4.24 -6.45 13.54
C TYR A 67 5.74 -6.70 13.70
N TYR A 68 6.34 -7.61 12.93
CA TYR A 68 7.75 -7.91 12.99
C TYR A 68 8.60 -6.76 12.41
N ALA A 69 8.24 -6.28 11.22
CA ALA A 69 8.81 -5.06 10.64
C ALA A 69 8.50 -3.83 11.51
N ARG A 70 7.23 -3.65 11.91
CA ARG A 70 6.79 -2.49 12.71
C ARG A 70 7.54 -2.36 14.03
N LYS A 71 7.82 -3.46 14.73
CA LYS A 71 8.59 -3.45 15.98
C LYS A 71 9.95 -2.77 15.77
N ARG A 72 10.70 -3.14 14.74
CA ARG A 72 12.03 -2.57 14.44
C ARG A 72 11.98 -1.11 13.99
N LEU A 73 10.94 -0.75 13.25
CA LEU A 73 10.75 0.62 12.80
C LEU A 73 10.46 1.56 13.96
N ILE A 74 9.71 1.12 14.97
CA ILE A 74 9.28 1.96 16.11
C ILE A 74 10.31 1.97 17.24
N THR A 75 10.97 0.84 17.52
CA THR A 75 11.92 0.76 18.64
C THR A 75 13.02 1.79 18.48
N GLN A 76 13.10 2.68 19.47
CA GLN A 76 14.13 3.70 19.60
C GLN A 76 15.16 3.25 20.64
N ALA A 77 16.41 3.68 20.47
CA ALA A 77 17.45 3.43 21.46
C ALA A 77 17.10 4.16 22.77
N LYS A 78 17.17 3.46 23.90
CA LYS A 78 16.72 3.98 25.20
C LYS A 78 17.50 5.23 25.64
N ASN A 79 18.76 5.37 25.22
CA ASN A 79 19.60 6.54 25.46
C ASN A 79 19.11 7.81 24.74
N LYS A 80 18.24 7.69 23.74
CA LYS A 80 17.60 8.82 23.05
C LYS A 80 16.29 9.26 23.72
N TYR A 81 15.92 8.62 24.83
CA TYR A 81 14.76 8.96 25.65
C TYR A 81 13.48 9.17 24.83
N GLY A 82 12.87 10.36 24.94
CA GLY A 82 11.64 10.73 24.25
C GLY A 82 11.81 11.22 22.80
N ALA A 83 13.03 11.17 22.23
CA ALA A 83 13.23 11.63 20.86
C ALA A 83 12.43 10.77 19.87
N PRO A 84 11.46 11.34 19.15
CA PRO A 84 10.57 10.58 18.29
C PRO A 84 11.35 10.00 17.10
N LYS A 85 11.02 8.76 16.74
CA LYS A 85 11.51 8.11 15.52
C LYS A 85 10.48 8.29 14.41
N TYR A 86 10.78 9.17 13.46
CA TYR A 86 9.91 9.45 12.31
C TYR A 86 9.95 8.31 11.30
N ARG A 87 8.77 7.99 10.77
CA ARG A 87 8.56 6.98 9.73
C ARG A 87 7.84 7.62 8.56
N LEU A 88 8.36 7.41 7.36
CA LEU A 88 7.70 7.76 6.10
C LEU A 88 6.83 6.58 5.69
N VAL A 89 5.54 6.65 5.98
CA VAL A 89 4.55 5.64 5.65
C VAL A 89 4.08 5.86 4.22
N VAL A 90 4.38 4.91 3.34
CA VAL A 90 3.94 4.94 1.93
C VAL A 90 2.94 3.81 1.70
N ARG A 91 1.74 4.13 1.23
CA ARG A 91 0.69 3.14 0.95
C ARG A 91 0.04 3.44 -0.39
N PHE A 92 -0.09 2.40 -1.20
CA PHE A 92 -0.87 2.46 -2.43
C PHE A 92 -2.25 1.87 -2.16
N THR A 93 -3.27 2.60 -2.56
CA THR A 93 -4.61 2.05 -2.79
C THR A 93 -4.75 1.75 -4.29
N ASN A 94 -5.92 1.30 -4.74
CA ASN A 94 -6.11 0.99 -6.15
C ASN A 94 -6.05 2.23 -7.06
N ARG A 95 -6.33 3.42 -6.52
CA ARG A 95 -6.45 4.67 -7.31
C ARG A 95 -5.71 5.88 -6.71
N ASP A 96 -5.07 5.71 -5.56
CA ASP A 96 -4.47 6.83 -4.83
C ASP A 96 -3.19 6.38 -4.10
N ILE A 97 -2.26 7.31 -3.95
CA ILE A 97 -1.01 7.16 -3.22
C ILE A 97 -1.13 7.97 -1.93
N ILE A 98 -0.85 7.31 -0.82
CA ILE A 98 -0.93 7.91 0.52
C ILE A 98 0.48 7.96 1.09
N MET A 99 0.96 9.16 1.38
CA MET A 99 2.23 9.39 2.06
C MET A 99 2.01 10.15 3.37
N GLN A 100 2.62 9.66 4.44
CA GLN A 100 2.50 10.27 5.77
C GLN A 100 3.82 10.18 6.53
N ILE A 101 4.20 11.26 7.20
CA ILE A 101 5.30 11.23 8.18
C ILE A 101 4.66 11.01 9.55
N VAL A 102 5.06 9.94 10.23
CA VAL A 102 4.36 9.42 11.41
C VAL A 102 5.32 9.17 12.56
N THR A 103 4.94 9.60 13.76
CA THR A 103 5.57 9.24 15.04
C THR A 103 4.70 8.24 15.79
N SER A 104 5.31 7.48 16.71
CA SER A 104 4.60 6.43 17.45
C SER A 104 4.45 6.84 18.90
N GLU A 105 3.23 6.79 19.43
CA GLU A 105 2.94 6.95 20.86
C GLU A 105 2.13 5.76 21.40
N LEU A 106 1.98 5.69 22.72
CA LEU A 106 1.24 4.61 23.38
C LEU A 106 -0.26 4.64 23.07
N THR A 107 -0.83 5.83 22.95
CA THR A 107 -2.26 6.04 22.61
C THR A 107 -2.54 5.70 21.15
N GLY A 108 -1.62 6.05 20.26
CA GLY A 108 -1.72 5.83 18.83
C GLY A 108 -0.58 6.50 18.09
N ASP A 109 -0.49 6.23 16.79
CA ASP A 109 0.46 6.92 15.92
C ASP A 109 -0.03 8.35 15.67
N LYS A 110 0.86 9.35 15.78
CA LYS A 110 0.57 10.75 15.44
C LYS A 110 1.13 11.06 14.06
N VAL A 111 0.29 11.63 13.20
CA VAL A 111 0.67 12.08 11.86
C VAL A 111 1.25 13.49 11.98
N PHE A 112 2.49 13.67 11.52
CA PHE A 112 3.16 14.96 11.48
C PHE A 112 2.71 15.78 10.27
N VAL A 113 2.78 15.17 9.08
CA VAL A 113 2.35 15.71 7.78
C VAL A 113 1.82 14.56 6.92
N ALA A 114 0.87 14.86 6.04
CA ALA A 114 0.34 13.95 5.04
C ALA A 114 0.34 14.62 3.66
N ALA A 115 0.47 13.81 2.62
CA ALA A 115 0.26 14.17 1.22
C ALA A 115 -0.42 13.00 0.50
N TYR A 116 -1.22 13.31 -0.50
CA TYR A 116 -1.99 12.34 -1.26
C TYR A 116 -1.87 12.61 -2.76
N ALA A 117 -2.02 11.59 -3.60
CA ALA A 117 -1.93 11.78 -5.05
C ALA A 117 -3.11 12.57 -5.61
N HIS A 118 -4.31 12.45 -5.01
CA HIS A 118 -5.47 13.26 -5.39
C HIS A 118 -5.33 14.77 -5.10
N GLU A 119 -4.21 15.22 -4.53
CA GLU A 119 -3.87 16.65 -4.41
C GLU A 119 -3.01 17.14 -5.56
N LEU A 120 -2.37 16.23 -6.33
CA LEU A 120 -1.53 16.57 -7.47
C LEU A 120 -2.24 17.33 -8.61
N PRO A 121 -3.56 17.15 -8.84
CA PRO A 121 -4.30 17.97 -9.80
C PRO A 121 -4.17 19.49 -9.54
N ALA A 122 -4.06 19.92 -8.28
CA ALA A 122 -3.79 21.33 -7.94
C ALA A 122 -2.46 21.86 -8.51
N TYR A 123 -1.52 20.97 -8.80
CA TYR A 123 -0.18 21.24 -9.28
C TYR A 123 -0.01 20.92 -10.78
N GLY A 124 -1.11 20.61 -11.50
CA GLY A 124 -1.09 20.36 -12.95
C GLY A 124 -1.10 18.88 -13.35
N ILE A 125 -0.97 17.93 -12.42
CA ILE A 125 -1.04 16.49 -12.73
C ILE A 125 -2.49 16.01 -12.58
N THR A 126 -3.24 16.01 -13.66
CA THR A 126 -4.66 15.59 -13.69
C THR A 126 -4.81 14.06 -13.75
N HIS A 127 -4.03 13.40 -14.60
CA HIS A 127 -4.13 11.96 -14.87
C HIS A 127 -3.02 11.14 -14.23
N GLY A 128 -3.18 9.81 -14.26
CA GLY A 128 -2.07 8.91 -13.92
C GLY A 128 -1.63 8.93 -12.46
N LEU A 129 -2.51 9.30 -11.51
CA LEU A 129 -2.21 9.49 -10.07
C LEU A 129 -1.62 8.27 -9.31
N THR A 130 -1.43 7.14 -9.97
CA THR A 130 -0.82 5.94 -9.39
C THR A 130 0.45 5.48 -10.08
N ASN A 131 0.93 6.16 -11.12
CA ASN A 131 2.15 5.79 -11.83
C ASN A 131 3.42 6.05 -10.96
N TRP A 132 4.60 5.80 -11.53
CA TRP A 132 5.86 6.02 -10.83
C TRP A 132 6.14 7.53 -10.63
N ALA A 133 5.87 8.35 -11.65
CA ALA A 133 6.04 9.80 -11.63
C ALA A 133 5.17 10.50 -10.56
N ALA A 134 3.90 10.13 -10.43
CA ALA A 134 3.00 10.59 -9.37
C ALA A 134 3.46 10.14 -7.98
N ALA A 135 4.05 8.95 -7.86
CA ALA A 135 4.67 8.52 -6.61
C ALA A 135 5.84 9.44 -6.25
N TYR A 136 6.70 9.76 -7.21
CA TYR A 136 7.79 10.73 -7.03
C TYR A 136 7.27 12.12 -6.62
N ALA A 137 6.32 12.68 -7.37
CA ALA A 137 5.72 13.98 -7.09
C ALA A 137 5.05 14.05 -5.70
N THR A 138 4.31 13.02 -5.29
CA THR A 138 3.75 12.94 -3.92
C THR A 138 4.83 12.87 -2.83
N GLY A 139 5.98 12.24 -3.14
CA GLY A 139 7.15 12.22 -2.29
C GLY A 139 7.78 13.59 -2.11
N LEU A 140 7.95 14.32 -3.21
CA LEU A 140 8.45 15.68 -3.21
C LEU A 140 7.52 16.61 -2.40
N LEU A 141 6.20 16.48 -2.60
CA LEU A 141 5.18 17.25 -1.90
C LEU A 141 5.24 17.06 -0.38
N ILE A 142 5.33 15.82 0.10
CA ILE A 142 5.40 15.59 1.55
C ILE A 142 6.71 16.11 2.15
N ALA A 143 7.80 16.06 1.39
CA ALA A 143 9.10 16.56 1.84
C ALA A 143 9.08 18.07 2.03
N ARG A 144 8.62 18.81 1.03
CA ARG A 144 8.47 20.28 1.10
C ARG A 144 7.52 20.71 2.22
N ARG A 145 6.37 20.05 2.37
CA ARG A 145 5.45 20.33 3.49
C ARG A 145 6.08 20.12 4.86
N ALA A 146 6.88 19.06 5.02
CA ALA A 146 7.53 18.78 6.29
C ALA A 146 8.62 19.82 6.62
N LEU A 147 9.43 20.19 5.62
CA LEU A 147 10.48 21.19 5.79
C LEU A 147 9.90 22.59 6.01
N SER A 148 8.89 22.98 5.24
CA SER A 148 8.12 24.22 5.42
C SER A 148 7.56 24.32 6.85
N LYS A 149 6.93 23.24 7.35
CA LYS A 149 6.39 23.20 8.73
C LYS A 149 7.48 23.29 9.81
N LEU A 150 8.70 22.85 9.52
CA LEU A 150 9.84 22.91 10.43
C LEU A 150 10.69 24.18 10.27
N GLY A 151 10.37 25.05 9.29
CA GLY A 151 11.18 26.22 8.95
C GLY A 151 12.55 25.87 8.34
N LEU A 152 12.67 24.72 7.69
CA LEU A 152 13.90 24.15 7.13
C LEU A 152 13.98 24.23 5.60
N ASP A 153 13.02 24.87 4.96
CA ASP A 153 12.82 24.83 3.51
C ASP A 153 14.00 25.44 2.74
N LYS A 154 14.49 26.59 3.21
CA LYS A 154 15.61 27.31 2.59
C LYS A 154 16.96 26.63 2.83
N THR A 155 17.11 25.94 3.96
CA THR A 155 18.37 25.29 4.34
C THR A 155 18.60 23.96 3.62
N PHE A 156 17.52 23.24 3.33
CA PHE A 156 17.57 21.94 2.67
C PHE A 156 16.69 21.97 1.42
N THR A 157 17.20 22.62 0.37
CA THR A 157 16.57 22.67 -0.95
C THR A 157 16.68 21.34 -1.69
N GLY A 158 17.52 20.39 -1.25
CA GLY A 158 17.64 19.09 -1.88
C GLY A 158 18.14 19.19 -3.32
N VAL A 159 17.68 18.29 -4.19
CA VAL A 159 18.03 18.31 -5.61
C VAL A 159 16.97 19.12 -6.36
N GLU A 160 17.38 20.15 -7.11
CA GLU A 160 16.47 21.03 -7.85
C GLU A 160 16.05 20.38 -9.18
N GLU A 161 17.03 19.89 -9.94
CA GLU A 161 16.82 19.19 -11.20
C GLU A 161 16.91 17.67 -10.98
N ALA A 162 15.83 16.94 -11.27
CA ALA A 162 15.78 15.50 -11.07
C ALA A 162 16.56 14.78 -12.19
N ASP A 163 17.89 14.75 -12.07
CA ASP A 163 18.82 14.09 -13.00
C ASP A 163 18.85 12.55 -12.86
N GLY A 164 18.26 12.02 -11.79
CA GLY A 164 18.27 10.58 -11.50
C GLY A 164 19.53 10.12 -10.76
N GLU A 165 20.43 11.03 -10.37
CA GLU A 165 21.63 10.64 -9.62
C GLU A 165 21.27 10.20 -8.19
N PHE A 166 22.00 9.20 -7.69
CA PHE A 166 21.86 8.75 -6.31
C PHE A 166 22.60 9.69 -5.36
N THR A 167 21.86 10.64 -4.79
CA THR A 167 22.38 11.54 -3.75
C THR A 167 21.57 11.40 -2.46
N LEU A 168 22.24 11.56 -1.32
CA LEU A 168 21.63 11.66 0.00
C LEU A 168 21.83 13.08 0.52
N THR A 169 20.81 13.63 1.17
CA THR A 169 20.93 14.95 1.79
C THR A 169 21.91 14.90 2.97
N GLU A 170 23.01 15.62 2.88
CA GLU A 170 24.03 15.70 3.93
C GLU A 170 23.71 16.80 4.96
N ALA A 171 24.56 16.93 5.98
CA ALA A 171 24.43 18.02 6.94
C ALA A 171 24.81 19.35 6.27
N ALA A 172 24.06 20.41 6.56
CA ALA A 172 24.34 21.74 6.04
C ALA A 172 24.92 22.62 7.15
N GLU A 173 25.97 23.37 6.82
CA GLU A 173 26.49 24.43 7.68
C GLU A 173 25.52 25.62 7.62
N THR A 174 24.98 26.02 8.76
CA THR A 174 24.10 27.18 8.90
C THR A 174 24.80 28.23 9.77
N ASP A 175 24.33 29.48 9.77
CA ASP A 175 24.91 30.57 10.59
C ASP A 175 24.99 30.24 12.10
N ASP A 176 24.12 29.34 12.58
CA ASP A 176 24.08 28.83 13.97
C ASP A 176 24.88 27.52 14.19
N GLY A 177 25.66 27.07 13.19
CA GLY A 177 26.45 25.83 13.19
C GLY A 177 25.91 24.73 12.27
N GLU A 178 26.43 23.51 12.40
CA GLU A 178 26.00 22.35 11.61
C GLU A 178 24.58 21.89 11.97
N ARG A 179 23.65 22.00 11.00
CA ARG A 179 22.29 21.49 11.16
C ARG A 179 22.12 20.17 10.44
N ARG A 180 21.52 19.21 11.15
CA ARG A 180 21.25 17.88 10.59
C ARG A 180 19.93 17.88 9.81
N PRO A 181 19.87 17.20 8.66
CA PRO A 181 18.64 17.10 7.88
C PRO A 181 17.57 16.31 8.63
N PHE A 182 16.31 16.57 8.30
CA PHE A 182 15.19 15.86 8.89
C PHE A 182 15.23 14.38 8.48
N LYS A 183 15.37 13.48 9.44
CA LYS A 183 15.50 12.03 9.18
C LYS A 183 14.16 11.30 9.30
N ALA A 184 13.76 10.59 8.27
CA ALA A 184 12.60 9.70 8.28
C ALA A 184 12.95 8.31 7.73
N ASN A 185 12.50 7.24 8.38
CA ASN A 185 12.74 5.87 7.89
C ASN A 185 11.53 5.36 7.09
N LEU A 186 11.76 4.77 5.92
CA LEU A 186 10.69 4.24 5.08
C LEU A 186 9.93 3.09 5.78
N ASP A 187 8.59 3.20 5.84
CA ASP A 187 7.67 2.16 6.25
C ASP A 187 6.87 1.69 5.04
N VAL A 188 7.33 0.58 4.44
CA VAL A 188 6.71 -0.08 3.26
C VAL A 188 5.45 -0.88 3.63
N GLY A 189 5.29 -1.22 4.91
CA GLY A 189 4.17 -2.04 5.38
C GLY A 189 4.22 -3.48 4.88
N LEU A 190 3.28 -3.82 4.00
CA LEU A 190 3.14 -5.16 3.41
C LEU A 190 3.50 -5.19 1.92
N HIS A 191 3.92 -4.07 1.34
CA HIS A 191 4.37 -4.04 -0.04
C HIS A 191 5.63 -4.91 -0.22
N ARG A 192 5.68 -5.63 -1.33
CA ARG A 192 6.88 -6.38 -1.71
C ARG A 192 7.98 -5.40 -2.12
N THR A 193 9.17 -5.58 -1.57
CA THR A 193 10.36 -4.81 -1.92
C THR A 193 11.03 -5.43 -3.16
N SER A 194 10.49 -5.16 -4.34
CA SER A 194 11.11 -5.49 -5.64
C SER A 194 11.82 -4.27 -6.23
N THR A 195 12.79 -4.51 -7.11
CA THR A 195 13.40 -3.45 -7.94
C THR A 195 12.33 -2.81 -8.82
N GLY A 196 12.39 -1.50 -9.02
CA GLY A 196 11.42 -0.74 -9.83
C GLY A 196 10.06 -0.52 -9.17
N ALA A 197 9.84 -0.94 -7.91
CA ALA A 197 8.56 -0.71 -7.25
C ALA A 197 8.31 0.79 -6.99
N ARG A 198 7.09 1.24 -7.30
CA ARG A 198 6.62 2.65 -7.11
C ARG A 198 6.81 3.19 -5.69
N VAL A 199 6.83 2.32 -4.68
CA VAL A 199 7.14 2.71 -3.28
C VAL A 199 8.51 3.41 -3.18
N PHE A 200 9.47 2.99 -4.00
CA PHE A 200 10.79 3.58 -4.04
C PHE A 200 10.83 4.88 -4.86
N GLY A 201 9.94 5.08 -5.83
CA GLY A 201 9.74 6.39 -6.47
C GLY A 201 9.27 7.45 -5.47
N ALA A 202 8.28 7.11 -4.65
CA ALA A 202 7.85 7.95 -3.52
C ALA A 202 8.97 8.23 -2.51
N MET A 203 9.83 7.26 -2.25
CA MET A 203 11.00 7.45 -1.40
C MET A 203 12.03 8.39 -2.04
N LYS A 204 12.28 8.25 -3.35
CA LYS A 204 13.23 9.08 -4.11
C LYS A 204 12.78 10.54 -4.15
N GLY A 205 11.51 10.80 -4.48
CA GLY A 205 10.96 12.16 -4.41
C GLY A 205 11.01 12.78 -3.02
N ALA A 206 10.80 11.99 -1.96
CA ALA A 206 10.97 12.48 -0.60
C ALA A 206 12.44 12.80 -0.25
N SER A 207 13.39 12.04 -0.79
CA SER A 207 14.83 12.28 -0.62
C SER A 207 15.27 13.54 -1.35
N ASP A 208 14.92 13.66 -2.63
CA ASP A 208 15.25 14.80 -3.47
C ASP A 208 14.57 16.09 -2.99
N GLY A 209 13.44 15.95 -2.29
CA GLY A 209 12.75 17.03 -1.60
C GLY A 209 13.43 17.55 -0.32
N GLY A 210 14.61 17.04 0.04
CA GLY A 210 15.41 17.55 1.17
C GLY A 210 15.28 16.77 2.49
N ILE A 211 14.50 15.67 2.53
CA ILE A 211 14.42 14.80 3.71
C ILE A 211 15.49 13.71 3.62
N LEU A 212 16.20 13.47 4.73
CA LEU A 212 17.11 12.34 4.84
C LEU A 212 16.33 11.03 5.03
N VAL A 213 16.13 10.31 3.94
CA VAL A 213 15.65 8.92 3.96
C VAL A 213 16.84 7.99 3.70
N PRO A 214 17.33 7.22 4.70
CA PRO A 214 18.47 6.35 4.49
C PRO A 214 18.09 5.17 3.58
N HIS A 215 18.67 5.11 2.37
CA HIS A 215 18.40 4.08 1.37
C HIS A 215 19.62 3.76 0.52
N SER A 216 19.49 2.79 -0.39
CA SER A 216 20.50 2.41 -1.37
C SER A 216 19.89 2.35 -2.77
N GLU A 217 20.72 2.50 -3.80
CA GLU A 217 20.32 2.55 -5.21
C GLU A 217 19.72 1.25 -5.77
N LYS A 218 19.97 0.11 -5.09
CA LYS A 218 19.65 -1.25 -5.54
C LYS A 218 18.19 -1.53 -5.89
N ARG A 219 17.27 -0.65 -5.51
CA ARG A 219 15.82 -0.86 -5.67
C ARG A 219 15.19 0.09 -6.68
N PHE A 220 15.96 1.00 -7.27
CA PHE A 220 15.50 1.89 -8.31
C PHE A 220 15.33 1.16 -9.65
N PRO A 221 14.42 1.64 -10.53
CA PRO A 221 14.44 1.25 -11.93
C PRO A 221 15.79 1.67 -12.55
N GLY A 222 16.30 0.88 -13.50
CA GLY A 222 17.63 1.09 -14.08
C GLY A 222 18.80 0.46 -13.30
N TYR A 223 18.56 -0.13 -12.12
CA TYR A 223 19.62 -0.84 -11.40
C TYR A 223 19.88 -2.23 -11.99
N ASP A 224 21.08 -2.45 -12.52
CA ASP A 224 21.51 -3.75 -12.99
C ASP A 224 22.19 -4.55 -11.86
N MET A 225 21.78 -5.81 -11.72
CA MET A 225 22.27 -6.69 -10.65
C MET A 225 23.65 -7.26 -10.97
N GLU A 226 24.02 -7.35 -12.25
CA GLU A 226 25.29 -7.92 -12.71
C GLU A 226 26.43 -6.89 -12.61
N SER A 227 26.27 -5.74 -13.25
CA SER A 227 27.21 -4.61 -13.17
C SER A 227 27.20 -3.93 -11.79
N LYS A 228 26.09 -4.03 -11.04
CA LYS A 228 25.84 -3.31 -9.79
C LYS A 228 25.81 -1.78 -9.95
N GLU A 229 25.57 -1.31 -11.16
CA GLU A 229 25.51 0.11 -11.50
C GLU A 229 24.04 0.53 -11.66
N LEU A 230 23.77 1.79 -11.31
CA LEU A 230 22.49 2.43 -11.55
C LEU A 230 22.60 3.23 -12.85
N ASP A 231 21.74 2.90 -13.81
CA ASP A 231 21.53 3.79 -14.95
C ASP A 231 20.66 4.99 -14.53
N ALA A 232 21.30 6.15 -14.42
CA ALA A 232 20.64 7.41 -14.04
C ALA A 232 19.65 7.87 -15.12
N GLU A 233 19.92 7.58 -16.41
CA GLU A 233 19.04 7.97 -17.51
C GLU A 233 17.70 7.22 -17.41
N THR A 234 17.74 5.89 -17.25
CA THR A 234 16.51 5.13 -17.01
C THR A 234 15.76 5.64 -15.78
N LEU A 235 16.45 5.98 -14.67
CA LEU A 235 15.77 6.50 -13.49
C LEU A 235 15.09 7.85 -13.77
N LYS A 236 15.77 8.75 -14.49
CA LYS A 236 15.22 10.03 -14.96
C LYS A 236 13.96 9.84 -15.79
N ASN A 237 13.99 8.91 -16.75
CA ASN A 237 12.85 8.60 -17.62
C ASN A 237 11.63 8.12 -16.81
N TYR A 238 11.85 7.41 -15.71
CA TYR A 238 10.77 7.00 -14.79
C TYR A 238 10.22 8.15 -13.94
N ILE A 239 11.06 9.12 -13.56
CA ILE A 239 10.65 10.33 -12.80
C ILE A 239 9.70 11.18 -13.64
N PHE A 240 10.04 11.44 -14.90
CA PHE A 240 9.24 12.25 -15.82
C PHE A 240 8.16 11.48 -16.57
N GLY A 241 8.00 10.19 -16.30
CA GLY A 241 6.91 9.40 -16.88
C GLY A 241 7.10 9.04 -18.36
N GLN A 242 8.31 9.12 -18.91
CA GLN A 242 8.60 8.76 -20.30
C GLN A 242 8.23 7.30 -20.62
N HIS A 243 8.39 6.37 -19.68
CA HIS A 243 7.88 4.98 -19.85
C HIS A 243 6.36 4.89 -20.10
N VAL A 244 5.59 5.91 -19.68
CA VAL A 244 4.16 6.01 -20.01
C VAL A 244 3.98 6.62 -21.41
N ALA A 245 4.78 7.63 -21.75
CA ALA A 245 4.81 8.23 -23.09
C ALA A 245 5.18 7.20 -24.17
N GLU A 246 6.26 6.43 -23.99
CA GLU A 246 6.65 5.32 -24.86
C GLU A 246 5.52 4.27 -25.00
N TYR A 247 4.77 4.02 -23.92
CA TYR A 247 3.64 3.11 -23.95
C TYR A 247 2.43 3.68 -24.68
N MET A 248 2.24 5.00 -24.67
CA MET A 248 1.23 5.70 -25.45
C MET A 248 1.55 5.63 -26.94
N GLU A 249 2.79 5.92 -27.34
CA GLU A 249 3.26 5.86 -28.73
C GLU A 249 3.14 4.45 -29.31
N THR A 250 3.67 3.45 -28.59
CA THR A 250 3.61 2.05 -29.05
C THR A 250 2.17 1.55 -29.23
N LEU A 251 1.25 1.94 -28.33
CA LEU A 251 -0.16 1.58 -28.49
C LEU A 251 -0.88 2.36 -29.59
N ALA A 252 -0.49 3.61 -29.84
CA ALA A 252 -1.06 4.39 -30.93
C ALA A 252 -0.72 3.77 -32.29
N ASP A 253 0.48 3.20 -32.43
CA ASP A 253 0.94 2.53 -33.66
C ASP A 253 0.39 1.09 -33.79
N ASP A 254 0.39 0.31 -32.70
CA ASP A 254 0.06 -1.12 -32.74
C ASP A 254 -1.45 -1.42 -32.62
N ASP A 255 -2.17 -0.74 -31.72
CA ASP A 255 -3.56 -1.08 -31.34
C ASP A 255 -4.34 0.13 -30.82
N GLU A 256 -4.98 0.86 -31.75
CA GLU A 256 -5.78 2.05 -31.47
C GLU A 256 -6.99 1.76 -30.54
N GLU A 257 -7.55 0.55 -30.56
CA GLU A 257 -8.66 0.18 -29.67
C GLU A 257 -8.20 0.11 -28.21
N ARG A 258 -7.03 -0.49 -27.96
CA ARG A 258 -6.43 -0.50 -26.64
C ARG A 258 -6.02 0.89 -26.18
N TYR A 259 -5.46 1.69 -27.08
CA TYR A 259 -5.12 3.08 -26.80
C TYR A 259 -6.34 3.87 -26.30
N LYS A 260 -7.44 3.84 -27.05
CA LYS A 260 -8.71 4.48 -26.66
C LYS A 260 -9.26 3.98 -25.33
N SER A 261 -9.12 2.68 -25.03
CA SER A 261 -9.64 2.11 -23.79
C SER A 261 -8.85 2.50 -22.54
N GLN A 262 -7.51 2.60 -22.63
CA GLN A 262 -6.64 2.84 -21.48
C GLN A 262 -6.38 4.34 -21.26
N PHE A 263 -6.24 5.09 -22.35
CA PHE A 263 -5.87 6.51 -22.35
C PHE A 263 -7.05 7.43 -22.69
N GLN A 264 -8.29 6.96 -22.55
CA GLN A 264 -9.48 7.76 -22.83
C GLN A 264 -9.42 9.15 -22.18
N GLN A 265 -9.01 9.22 -20.91
CA GLN A 265 -8.92 10.48 -20.18
C GLN A 265 -7.85 11.42 -20.75
N TYR A 266 -6.74 10.88 -21.25
CA TYR A 266 -5.68 11.67 -21.89
C TYR A 266 -6.16 12.23 -23.23
N ILE A 267 -6.96 11.45 -23.98
CA ILE A 267 -7.57 11.89 -25.24
C ILE A 267 -8.63 12.97 -24.99
N ASP A 268 -9.45 12.81 -23.94
CA ASP A 268 -10.52 13.77 -23.60
C ASP A 268 -9.95 15.16 -23.22
N ASP A 269 -8.75 15.19 -22.62
CA ASP A 269 -8.06 16.41 -22.17
C ASP A 269 -6.90 16.84 -23.11
N ASP A 270 -6.82 16.27 -24.32
CA ASP A 270 -5.82 16.56 -25.38
C ASP A 270 -4.34 16.51 -24.89
N VAL A 271 -4.00 15.54 -24.04
CA VAL A 271 -2.63 15.33 -23.52
C VAL A 271 -1.90 14.28 -24.36
N GLU A 272 -0.91 14.74 -25.13
CA GLU A 272 -0.04 13.89 -25.97
C GLU A 272 1.18 13.35 -25.21
N ALA A 273 1.85 12.34 -25.79
CA ALA A 273 3.00 11.66 -25.19
C ALA A 273 4.18 12.60 -24.89
N ASP A 274 4.47 13.51 -25.84
CA ASP A 274 5.57 14.48 -25.72
C ASP A 274 5.36 15.49 -24.59
N GLY A 275 4.11 15.83 -24.28
CA GLY A 275 3.77 16.82 -23.24
C GLY A 275 3.91 16.32 -21.80
N LEU A 276 4.13 15.02 -21.58
CA LEU A 276 4.22 14.43 -20.24
C LEU A 276 5.44 14.93 -19.44
N GLU A 277 6.60 15.06 -20.08
CA GLU A 277 7.83 15.49 -19.40
C GLU A 277 7.74 16.94 -18.91
N GLU A 278 7.20 17.82 -19.76
CA GLU A 278 6.95 19.23 -19.41
C GLU A 278 5.96 19.34 -18.25
N LEU A 279 4.85 18.57 -18.30
CA LEU A 279 3.84 18.54 -17.26
C LEU A 279 4.42 18.17 -15.88
N TYR A 280 5.27 17.14 -15.79
CA TYR A 280 5.89 16.77 -14.51
C TYR A 280 6.94 17.79 -14.05
N THR A 281 7.68 18.40 -14.98
CA THR A 281 8.66 19.44 -14.68
C THR A 281 7.99 20.67 -14.06
N GLU A 282 6.90 21.15 -14.67
CA GLU A 282 6.09 22.25 -14.15
C GLU A 282 5.47 21.89 -12.81
N ALA A 283 4.94 20.68 -12.66
CA ALA A 283 4.38 20.22 -11.39
C ALA A 283 5.43 20.19 -10.27
N HIS A 284 6.67 19.78 -10.56
CA HIS A 284 7.76 19.79 -9.60
C HIS A 284 8.16 21.21 -9.17
N ALA A 285 8.12 22.17 -10.09
CA ALA A 285 8.32 23.58 -9.77
C ALA A 285 7.18 24.12 -8.90
N ALA A 286 5.92 23.90 -9.29
CA ALA A 286 4.73 24.33 -8.56
C ALA A 286 4.66 23.76 -7.13
N ILE A 287 5.09 22.50 -6.94
CA ILE A 287 5.17 21.87 -5.61
C ILE A 287 6.21 22.56 -4.71
N ARG A 288 7.32 23.03 -5.29
CA ARG A 288 8.37 23.74 -4.55
C ARG A 288 7.95 25.17 -4.19
N GLU A 289 7.23 25.84 -5.07
CA GLU A 289 6.69 27.18 -4.81
C GLU A 289 5.67 27.18 -3.66
N ASP A 290 4.62 26.36 -3.77
CA ASP A 290 3.51 26.36 -2.82
C ASP A 290 3.07 24.94 -2.42
N PRO A 291 3.74 24.29 -1.46
CA PRO A 291 3.42 22.92 -1.07
C PRO A 291 2.04 22.76 -0.40
N TRP A 292 1.35 23.85 -0.07
CA TRP A 292 0.03 23.83 0.58
C TRP A 292 -1.12 24.20 -0.36
N LYS A 293 -0.87 24.32 -1.67
CA LYS A 293 -1.89 24.57 -2.68
C LYS A 293 -2.98 23.49 -2.61
N LYS A 294 -4.23 23.93 -2.63
CA LYS A 294 -5.42 23.08 -2.61
C LYS A 294 -6.30 23.43 -3.80
N GLU A 295 -6.90 22.42 -4.40
CA GLU A 295 -7.98 22.66 -5.35
C GLU A 295 -9.18 23.30 -4.66
N GLU A 296 -9.81 24.24 -5.36
CA GLU A 296 -11.08 24.81 -4.95
C GLU A 296 -12.15 23.72 -5.07
N SER A 297 -12.67 23.27 -3.94
CA SER A 297 -13.77 22.30 -3.93
C SER A 297 -15.05 22.99 -3.51
N GLU A 298 -16.08 22.92 -4.34
CA GLU A 298 -17.41 23.44 -4.01
C GLU A 298 -18.04 22.71 -2.81
N ASN A 299 -18.75 23.49 -1.97
CA ASN A 299 -19.72 23.10 -0.94
C ASN A 299 -19.69 21.63 -0.45
N LYS A 300 -18.64 21.27 0.30
CA LYS A 300 -18.62 20.01 1.05
C LYS A 300 -19.60 20.09 2.22
N LYS A 301 -20.54 19.13 2.29
CA LYS A 301 -21.40 18.93 3.46
C LYS A 301 -20.56 18.88 4.74
N THR A 302 -21.08 19.47 5.79
CA THR A 302 -20.45 19.49 7.10
C THR A 302 -20.35 18.08 7.69
N LYS A 303 -19.45 17.91 8.67
CA LYS A 303 -19.26 16.62 9.37
C LYS A 303 -20.55 16.13 10.04
N GLU A 304 -21.39 17.05 10.50
CA GLU A 304 -22.65 16.72 11.18
C GLU A 304 -23.69 16.20 10.20
N GLU A 305 -23.81 16.82 9.03
CA GLU A 305 -24.67 16.36 7.94
C GLU A 305 -24.25 14.97 7.46
N TRP A 306 -22.95 14.73 7.22
CA TRP A 306 -22.46 13.40 6.86
C TRP A 306 -22.74 12.34 7.92
N LYS A 307 -22.63 12.71 9.20
CA LYS A 307 -22.94 11.82 10.33
C LYS A 307 -24.42 11.49 10.39
N ALA A 308 -25.30 12.46 10.10
CA ALA A 308 -26.74 12.23 10.03
C ALA A 308 -27.09 11.28 8.87
N GLU A 309 -26.52 11.52 7.69
CA GLU A 309 -26.74 10.68 6.51
C GLU A 309 -26.27 9.24 6.73
N SER A 310 -25.05 9.07 7.24
CA SER A 310 -24.45 7.74 7.47
C SER A 310 -25.21 6.91 8.52
N LYS A 311 -25.87 7.56 9.49
CA LYS A 311 -26.64 6.87 10.52
C LYS A 311 -27.90 6.20 9.98
N LYS A 312 -28.46 6.68 8.86
CA LYS A 312 -29.68 6.12 8.25
C LYS A 312 -29.46 4.67 7.79
N TYR A 313 -28.28 4.37 7.26
CA TYR A 313 -27.93 3.03 6.75
C TYR A 313 -27.39 2.08 7.82
N LYS A 314 -27.13 2.58 9.05
CA LYS A 314 -26.56 1.76 10.13
C LYS A 314 -27.66 0.99 10.85
N THR A 315 -27.65 -0.33 10.71
CA THR A 315 -28.53 -1.21 11.47
C THR A 315 -28.23 -1.16 12.97
N LYS A 316 -29.29 -1.02 13.77
CA LYS A 316 -29.19 -1.07 15.23
C LYS A 316 -29.21 -2.54 15.69
N ARG A 317 -28.52 -2.83 16.79
CA ARG A 317 -28.62 -4.15 17.42
C ARG A 317 -30.00 -4.28 18.07
N LEU A 318 -30.67 -5.41 17.86
CA LEU A 318 -31.92 -5.73 18.53
C LEU A 318 -31.72 -5.74 20.05
N THR A 319 -32.74 -5.27 20.77
CA THR A 319 -32.79 -5.35 22.23
C THR A 319 -32.94 -6.80 22.67
N LYS A 320 -32.76 -7.07 23.97
CA LYS A 320 -32.95 -8.42 24.51
C LYS A 320 -34.41 -8.86 24.39
N GLU A 321 -35.34 -7.98 24.71
CA GLU A 321 -36.79 -8.23 24.65
C GLU A 321 -37.28 -8.55 23.23
N GLU A 322 -36.86 -7.77 22.24
CA GLU A 322 -37.16 -8.02 20.82
C GLU A 322 -36.64 -9.38 20.35
N LYS A 323 -35.46 -9.81 20.83
CA LYS A 323 -34.91 -11.13 20.51
C LYS A 323 -35.72 -12.24 21.15
N GLU A 324 -36.12 -12.09 22.41
CA GLU A 324 -36.91 -13.09 23.12
C GLU A 324 -38.31 -13.23 22.52
N GLN A 325 -38.95 -12.13 22.14
CA GLN A 325 -40.23 -12.14 21.43
C GLN A 325 -40.12 -12.89 20.10
N LYS A 326 -39.12 -12.57 19.28
CA LYS A 326 -38.88 -13.29 18.01
C LYS A 326 -38.63 -14.79 18.20
N VAL A 327 -37.95 -15.18 19.27
CA VAL A 327 -37.74 -16.60 19.59
C VAL A 327 -39.06 -17.27 19.96
N LYS A 328 -39.89 -16.62 20.80
CA LYS A 328 -41.22 -17.14 21.18
C LYS A 328 -42.15 -17.27 19.97
N GLU A 329 -42.23 -16.25 19.13
CA GLU A 329 -43.00 -16.26 17.89
C GLU A 329 -42.55 -17.39 16.96
N ARG A 330 -41.24 -17.58 16.81
CA ARG A 330 -40.69 -18.65 15.98
C ARG A 330 -40.99 -20.04 16.53
N ILE A 331 -40.90 -20.24 17.85
CA ILE A 331 -41.26 -21.52 18.50
C ILE A 331 -42.76 -21.79 18.36
N ALA A 332 -43.60 -20.76 18.50
CA ALA A 332 -45.06 -20.89 18.34
C ALA A 332 -45.43 -21.29 16.91
N ALA A 333 -44.81 -20.66 15.89
CA ALA A 333 -45.01 -21.02 14.49
C ALA A 333 -44.62 -22.48 14.20
N TYR A 334 -43.45 -22.93 14.65
CA TYR A 334 -43.00 -24.33 14.47
C TYR A 334 -43.85 -25.37 15.21
N ARG A 335 -44.59 -24.98 16.25
CA ARG A 335 -45.50 -25.88 16.97
C ARG A 335 -46.90 -25.90 16.36
N ALA A 336 -47.20 -24.94 15.49
CA ALA A 336 -48.49 -24.81 14.82
C ALA A 336 -48.50 -25.47 13.43
N GLU A 337 -47.34 -25.57 12.78
CA GLU A 337 -47.04 -26.60 11.75
C GLU A 337 -46.92 -27.98 12.39
#